data_AF-A0AAE2HWG5-F1
#
_entry.id   AF-A0AAE2HWG5-F1
#
_cell.length_a   1.000
_cell.length_b   1.000
_cell.length_c   1.000
_cell.angle_alpha   90.00
_cell.angle_beta   90.00
_cell.angle_gamma   90.00
#
_symmetry.space_group_name_H-M   'P 1'
#
loop_
_entity.id
_entity.type
_entity.pdbx_description
1 polymer ?
#
loop_
_entity_poly.entity_id
_entity_poly.type
_entity_poly.pdbx_seq_one_letter_code
_entity_poly.pdbx_strand_id
1 'polypeptide(L)'
;MDRADPDRTAARRAESARLAATRAGRHARIVEILATEQIRSQGELQQKLAELGIEATQATLSRDLDELGAVKLRAADGGAGVYTVPEDGSPVRGVSGGTDRVSRLVSELLVSTDSSGDVAVLRTPPGAAGYLASALDRARLPGVVGTIAGDDTIFVLARRPLTGADLAARIEGLVSRS
;
A
#
# COMPACT_ATOMS: atom_id res chain seq x y z
N MET A 1 -25.82 -39.44 11.01
CA MET A 1 -24.41 -39.52 10.59
C MET A 1 -24.38 -39.00 9.16
N ASP A 2 -24.20 -37.68 9.02
CA ASP A 2 -24.32 -36.95 7.76
C ASP A 2 -23.09 -37.24 6.90
N ARG A 3 -23.26 -37.98 5.80
CA ARG A 3 -22.18 -38.29 4.86
C ARG A 3 -21.90 -37.02 4.07
N ALA A 4 -20.78 -36.37 4.34
CA ALA A 4 -20.30 -35.25 3.54
C ALA A 4 -20.22 -35.67 2.06
N ASP A 5 -21.01 -35.00 1.23
CA ASP A 5 -21.12 -35.23 -0.21
C ASP A 5 -19.79 -34.85 -0.91
N PRO A 6 -19.08 -35.81 -1.53
CA PRO A 6 -17.78 -35.56 -2.18
C PRO A 6 -17.88 -34.56 -3.34
N ASP A 7 -19.03 -34.48 -4.02
CA ASP A 7 -19.23 -33.60 -5.18
C ASP A 7 -19.31 -32.12 -4.76
N ARG A 8 -19.92 -31.88 -3.59
CA ARG A 8 -20.01 -30.55 -2.95
C ARG A 8 -18.66 -30.03 -2.46
N THR A 9 -17.73 -30.94 -2.15
CA THR A 9 -16.37 -30.62 -1.69
C THR A 9 -15.46 -30.20 -2.85
N ALA A 10 -15.60 -30.85 -4.02
CA ALA A 10 -14.86 -30.51 -5.22
C ALA A 10 -15.26 -29.14 -5.79
N ALA A 11 -16.57 -28.85 -5.85
CA ALA A 11 -17.09 -27.55 -6.31
C ALA A 11 -16.57 -26.37 -5.46
N ARG A 12 -16.56 -26.51 -4.12
CA ARG A 12 -16.02 -25.49 -3.21
C ARG A 12 -14.52 -25.25 -3.39
N ARG A 13 -13.74 -26.29 -3.66
CA ARG A 13 -12.30 -26.14 -3.95
C ARG A 13 -12.07 -25.40 -5.27
N ALA A 14 -12.84 -25.71 -6.31
CA ALA A 14 -12.75 -25.03 -7.60
C ALA A 14 -13.15 -23.55 -7.50
N GLU A 15 -14.18 -23.23 -6.73
CA GLU A 15 -14.61 -21.84 -6.50
C GLU A 15 -13.59 -21.05 -5.65
N SER A 16 -13.03 -21.67 -4.61
CA SER A 16 -11.94 -21.07 -3.82
C SER A 16 -10.70 -20.80 -4.67
N ALA A 17 -10.34 -21.73 -5.56
CA ALA A 17 -9.22 -21.54 -6.50
C ALA A 17 -9.50 -20.41 -7.50
N ARG A 18 -10.74 -20.30 -8.01
CA ARG A 18 -11.14 -19.19 -8.90
C ARG A 18 -11.10 -17.84 -8.20
N LEU A 19 -11.58 -17.75 -6.96
CA LEU A 19 -11.52 -16.52 -6.16
C LEU A 19 -10.06 -16.13 -5.89
N ALA A 20 -9.20 -17.09 -5.56
CA ALA A 20 -7.77 -16.88 -5.34
C ALA A 20 -7.01 -16.43 -6.61
N ALA A 21 -7.49 -16.81 -7.80
CA ALA A 21 -6.90 -16.37 -9.07
C ALA A 21 -7.22 -14.91 -9.43
N THR A 22 -8.24 -14.31 -8.80
CA THR A 22 -8.52 -12.87 -8.97
C THR A 22 -7.42 -12.02 -8.31
N ARG A 23 -7.24 -10.77 -8.76
CA ARG A 23 -6.30 -9.83 -8.11
C ARG A 23 -6.59 -9.67 -6.62
N ALA A 24 -7.85 -9.50 -6.24
CA ALA A 24 -8.26 -9.34 -4.84
C ALA A 24 -7.99 -10.60 -4.00
N GLY A 25 -8.29 -11.79 -4.53
CA GLY A 25 -8.00 -13.04 -3.84
C GLY A 25 -6.50 -13.32 -3.71
N ARG A 26 -5.73 -13.01 -4.76
CA ARG A 26 -4.27 -13.11 -4.72
C ARG A 26 -3.68 -12.14 -3.71
N HIS A 27 -4.17 -10.90 -3.65
CA HIS A 27 -3.75 -9.90 -2.67
C HIS A 27 -4.01 -10.38 -1.24
N ALA A 28 -5.22 -10.88 -0.95
CA ALA A 28 -5.53 -11.43 0.36
C ALA A 28 -4.58 -12.56 0.74
N ARG A 29 -4.23 -13.44 -0.21
CA ARG A 29 -3.31 -14.54 0.05
C ARG A 29 -1.85 -14.10 0.22
N ILE A 30 -1.40 -13.08 -0.51
CA ILE A 30 -0.08 -12.47 -0.32
C ILE A 30 0.02 -11.91 1.10
N VAL A 31 -0.99 -11.15 1.55
CA VAL A 31 -1.00 -10.58 2.92
C VAL A 31 -0.91 -11.69 3.97
N GLU A 32 -1.70 -12.75 3.82
CA GLU A 32 -1.68 -13.90 4.74
C GLU A 32 -0.30 -14.57 4.80
N ILE A 33 0.29 -14.88 3.63
CA ILE A 33 1.63 -15.49 3.56
C ILE A 33 2.67 -14.59 4.23
N LEU A 34 2.66 -13.29 3.95
CA LEU A 34 3.61 -12.35 4.55
C LEU A 34 3.41 -12.13 6.05
N ALA A 35 2.23 -12.43 6.58
CA ALA A 35 1.94 -12.38 8.01
C ALA A 35 2.39 -13.65 8.75
N THR A 36 2.35 -14.81 8.08
CA THR A 36 2.66 -16.11 8.70
C THR A 36 4.06 -16.64 8.40
N GLU A 37 4.69 -16.19 7.32
CA GLU A 37 5.96 -16.72 6.81
C GLU A 37 7.01 -15.64 6.56
N GLN A 38 8.29 -16.00 6.73
CA GLN A 38 9.41 -15.11 6.45
C GLN A 38 9.84 -15.16 5.00
N ILE A 39 9.18 -14.37 4.15
CA ILE A 39 9.46 -14.32 2.71
C ILE A 39 10.62 -13.37 2.40
N ARG A 40 11.73 -13.88 1.88
CA ARG A 40 12.97 -13.13 1.61
C ARG A 40 13.11 -12.68 0.16
N SER A 41 12.32 -13.23 -0.75
CA SER A 41 12.36 -12.86 -2.17
C SER A 41 10.99 -12.99 -2.85
N GLN A 42 10.82 -12.28 -3.97
CA GLN A 42 9.61 -12.44 -4.79
C GLN A 42 9.51 -13.82 -5.43
N GLY A 43 10.64 -14.48 -5.71
CA GLY A 43 10.65 -15.86 -6.21
C GLY A 43 10.14 -16.85 -5.16
N GLU A 44 10.51 -16.64 -3.89
CA GLU A 44 9.97 -17.42 -2.77
C GLU A 44 8.47 -17.19 -2.60
N LEU A 45 8.00 -15.93 -2.69
CA LEU A 45 6.56 -15.63 -2.68
C LEU A 45 5.82 -16.32 -3.84
N GLN A 46 6.42 -16.33 -5.02
CA GLN A 46 5.87 -16.97 -6.21
C GLN A 46 5.68 -18.48 -5.99
N GLN A 47 6.68 -19.14 -5.40
CA GLN A 47 6.61 -20.57 -5.09
C GLN A 47 5.48 -20.87 -4.10
N LYS A 48 5.35 -20.05 -3.04
CA LYS A 48 4.28 -20.19 -2.03
C LYS A 48 2.88 -20.03 -2.61
N LEU A 49 2.72 -19.07 -3.52
CA LEU A 49 1.45 -18.88 -4.24
C LEU A 49 1.16 -20.05 -5.19
N ALA A 50 2.17 -20.57 -5.88
CA ALA A 50 2.03 -21.72 -6.78
C ALA A 50 1.61 -23.00 -6.03
N GLU A 51 2.14 -23.24 -4.82
CA GLU A 51 1.72 -24.33 -3.93
C GLU A 51 0.22 -24.27 -3.58
N LEU A 52 -0.36 -23.07 -3.61
CA LEU A 52 -1.77 -22.80 -3.36
C LEU A 52 -2.61 -22.77 -4.66
N GLY A 53 -2.00 -23.09 -5.80
CA GLY A 53 -2.63 -23.05 -7.12
C GLY A 53 -2.81 -21.64 -7.70
N ILE A 54 -2.09 -20.65 -7.18
CA ILE A 54 -2.14 -19.26 -7.64
C ILE A 54 -0.90 -18.96 -8.49
N GLU A 55 -1.08 -18.89 -9.80
CA GLU A 55 0.00 -18.49 -10.70
C GLU A 55 0.12 -16.96 -10.80
N ALA A 56 1.34 -16.45 -10.64
CA ALA A 56 1.67 -15.05 -10.84
C ALA A 56 3.08 -14.92 -11.39
N THR A 57 3.32 -13.96 -12.28
CA THR A 57 4.67 -13.66 -12.76
C THR A 57 5.39 -12.77 -11.75
N GLN A 58 6.72 -12.69 -11.86
CA GLN A 58 7.50 -11.76 -11.04
C GLN A 58 7.04 -10.30 -11.24
N ALA A 59 6.71 -9.90 -12.48
CA ALA A 59 6.19 -8.55 -12.75
C ALA A 59 4.83 -8.30 -12.08
N THR A 60 3.94 -9.30 -12.07
CA THR A 60 2.65 -9.24 -11.37
C THR A 60 2.88 -9.11 -9.86
N LEU A 61 3.77 -9.93 -9.28
CA LEU A 61 4.05 -9.89 -7.84
C LEU A 61 4.73 -8.61 -7.41
N SER A 62 5.61 -8.03 -8.24
CA SER A 62 6.19 -6.72 -7.96
C SER A 62 5.10 -5.66 -7.84
N ARG A 63 4.17 -5.60 -8.81
CA ARG A 63 3.04 -4.67 -8.77
C ARG A 63 2.12 -4.92 -7.58
N ASP A 64 1.79 -6.17 -7.30
CA ASP A 64 0.92 -6.51 -6.17
C ASP A 64 1.54 -6.11 -4.83
N LEU A 65 2.84 -6.38 -4.62
CA LEU A 65 3.58 -5.94 -3.43
C LEU A 65 3.63 -4.42 -3.31
N ASP A 66 3.87 -3.73 -4.43
CA ASP A 66 3.86 -2.26 -4.47
C ASP A 66 2.46 -1.70 -4.15
N GLU A 67 1.41 -2.33 -4.64
CA GLU A 67 0.01 -1.97 -4.40
C GLU A 67 -0.42 -2.19 -2.95
N LEU A 68 -0.01 -3.31 -2.37
CA LEU A 68 -0.21 -3.66 -0.96
C LEU A 68 0.65 -2.83 -0.01
N GLY A 69 1.62 -2.06 -0.52
CA GLY A 69 2.54 -1.30 0.32
C GLY A 69 3.52 -2.20 1.09
N ALA A 70 3.80 -3.39 0.57
CA ALA A 70 4.75 -4.31 1.17
C ALA A 70 6.16 -3.71 1.17
N VAL A 71 6.87 -3.88 2.28
CA VAL A 71 8.22 -3.37 2.49
C VAL A 71 9.15 -4.51 2.86
N LYS A 72 10.41 -4.43 2.44
CA LYS A 72 11.44 -5.41 2.79
C LYS A 72 12.23 -4.94 4.01
N LEU A 73 11.96 -5.52 5.17
CA LEU A 73 12.63 -5.17 6.41
C LEU A 73 13.98 -5.84 6.48
N ARG A 74 15.03 -5.09 6.82
CA ARG A 74 16.33 -5.69 7.08
C ARG A 74 16.30 -6.44 8.40
N ALA A 75 16.90 -7.62 8.43
CA ALA A 75 17.10 -8.33 9.68
C ALA A 75 18.10 -7.56 10.55
N ALA A 76 17.85 -7.48 11.86
CA ALA A 76 18.65 -6.71 12.81
C ALA A 76 20.12 -7.18 12.91
N ASP A 77 20.40 -8.39 12.43
CA ASP A 77 21.70 -9.05 12.38
C ASP A 77 22.43 -8.90 11.02
N GLY A 78 21.88 -8.11 10.09
CA GLY A 78 22.45 -7.97 8.73
C GLY A 78 22.07 -9.11 7.78
N GLY A 79 21.19 -10.02 8.19
CA GLY A 79 20.65 -11.09 7.35
C GLY A 79 19.74 -10.60 6.21
N ALA A 80 19.38 -11.53 5.33
CA ALA A 80 18.49 -11.27 4.19
C ALA A 80 17.11 -10.78 4.68
N GLY A 81 16.73 -9.56 4.25
CA GLY A 81 15.49 -8.93 4.70
C GLY A 81 14.22 -9.66 4.27
N VAL A 82 13.14 -9.49 5.03
CA VAL A 82 11.85 -10.15 4.83
C VAL A 82 10.78 -9.16 4.38
N TYR A 83 9.90 -9.58 3.48
CA TYR A 83 8.74 -8.81 3.08
C TYR A 83 7.68 -8.82 4.18
N THR A 84 7.06 -7.68 4.43
CA THR A 84 5.91 -7.53 5.31
C THR A 84 4.96 -6.48 4.76
N VAL A 85 3.68 -6.61 5.04
CA VAL A 85 2.67 -5.56 4.79
C VAL A 85 2.38 -4.91 6.14
N PRO A 86 2.68 -3.62 6.34
CA PRO A 86 2.36 -2.94 7.59
C PRO A 86 0.85 -2.97 7.83
N GLU A 87 0.41 -3.50 8.97
CA GLU A 87 -1.01 -3.45 9.32
C GLU A 87 -1.44 -2.01 9.64
N ASP A 88 -2.65 -1.66 9.19
CA ASP A 88 -3.31 -0.40 9.44
C ASP A 88 -3.18 0.05 10.90
N GLY A 89 -2.38 1.09 11.15
CA GLY A 89 -2.20 1.69 12.47
C GLY A 89 -1.06 1.13 13.32
N SER A 90 -0.27 0.19 12.81
CA SER A 90 0.96 -0.26 13.47
C SER A 90 2.19 0.32 12.77
N PRO A 91 2.79 1.42 13.27
CA PRO A 91 4.10 1.85 12.78
C PRO A 91 5.09 0.75 13.16
N VAL A 92 5.53 -0.03 12.18
CA VAL A 92 6.61 -1.00 12.41
C VAL A 92 7.85 -0.19 12.80
N ARG A 93 8.17 -0.21 14.09
CA ARG A 93 9.37 0.45 14.63
C ARG A 93 10.60 -0.20 13.97
N GLY A 94 11.37 0.63 13.27
CA GLY A 94 12.54 0.20 12.48
C GLY A 94 12.33 0.30 10.97
N VAL A 95 11.15 0.76 10.51
CA VAL A 95 10.84 0.93 9.09
C VAL A 95 10.62 2.40 8.77
N SER A 96 11.65 3.01 8.25
CA SER A 96 11.70 4.25 7.47
C SER A 96 10.83 4.20 6.19
N GLY A 97 9.56 3.78 6.28
CA GLY A 97 8.81 3.29 5.10
C GLY A 97 7.67 4.16 4.61
N GLY A 98 6.74 4.54 5.50
CA GLY A 98 5.51 5.26 5.12
C GLY A 98 5.74 6.76 4.95
N THR A 99 6.19 7.43 6.02
CA THR A 99 6.56 8.85 6.02
C THR A 99 7.70 9.14 5.05
N ASP A 100 8.72 8.28 4.97
CA ASP A 100 9.91 8.56 4.15
C ASP A 100 9.60 8.45 2.66
N ARG A 101 8.65 7.57 2.27
CA ARG A 101 8.16 7.50 0.89
C ARG A 101 7.35 8.72 0.52
N VAL A 102 6.40 9.12 1.36
CA VAL A 102 5.59 10.31 1.06
C VAL A 102 6.46 11.57 1.11
N SER A 103 7.39 11.69 2.06
CA SER A 103 8.35 12.79 2.13
C SER A 103 9.17 12.91 0.85
N ARG A 104 9.77 11.81 0.38
CA ARG A 104 10.53 11.83 -0.89
C ARG A 104 9.65 12.21 -2.08
N LEU A 105 8.44 11.64 -2.20
CA LEU A 105 7.56 11.95 -3.31
C LEU A 105 7.02 13.37 -3.25
N VAL A 106 6.77 13.91 -2.07
CA VAL A 106 6.43 15.32 -1.88
C VAL A 106 7.62 16.19 -2.31
N SER A 107 8.85 15.86 -1.88
CA SER A 107 10.06 16.59 -2.33
C SER A 107 10.29 16.54 -3.85
N GLU A 108 9.94 15.43 -4.51
CA GLU A 108 10.16 15.24 -5.95
C GLU A 108 9.03 15.82 -6.82
N LEU A 109 7.77 15.75 -6.35
CA LEU A 109 6.59 15.96 -7.19
C LEU A 109 5.72 17.14 -6.76
N LEU A 110 5.89 17.70 -5.56
CA LEU A 110 5.10 18.85 -5.14
C LEU A 110 5.67 20.12 -5.77
N VAL A 111 4.87 20.77 -6.62
CA VAL A 111 5.23 22.03 -7.28
C VAL A 111 4.79 23.23 -6.44
N SER A 112 3.57 23.19 -5.91
CA SER A 112 3.04 24.23 -5.03
C SER A 112 1.86 23.72 -4.20
N THR A 113 1.51 24.46 -3.15
CA THR A 113 0.28 24.26 -2.39
C THR A 113 -0.58 25.52 -2.40
N ASP A 114 -1.89 25.33 -2.23
CA ASP A 114 -2.87 26.37 -1.93
C ASP A 114 -3.95 25.75 -1.02
N SER A 115 -4.91 26.53 -0.53
CA SER A 115 -5.99 26.01 0.30
C SER A 115 -7.26 26.87 0.26
N SER A 116 -8.39 26.23 0.52
CA SER A 116 -9.67 26.90 0.74
C SER A 116 -10.53 26.11 1.73
N GLY A 117 -10.96 26.76 2.81
CA GLY A 117 -11.74 26.11 3.86
C GLY A 117 -11.01 24.92 4.50
N ASP A 118 -11.59 23.73 4.39
CA ASP A 118 -11.04 22.45 4.85
C ASP A 118 -10.32 21.67 3.75
N VAL A 119 -10.04 22.27 2.59
CA VAL A 119 -9.35 21.60 1.47
C VAL A 119 -7.98 22.21 1.24
N ALA A 120 -6.95 21.36 1.24
CA ALA A 120 -5.64 21.69 0.68
C ALA A 120 -5.60 21.29 -0.81
N VAL A 121 -5.00 22.13 -1.64
CA VAL A 121 -4.80 21.88 -3.07
C VAL A 121 -3.31 21.76 -3.32
N LEU A 122 -2.89 20.64 -3.89
CA LEU A 122 -1.49 20.39 -4.26
C LEU A 122 -1.36 20.40 -5.77
N ARG A 123 -0.29 21.03 -6.28
CA ARG A 123 0.07 20.99 -7.70
C ARG A 123 1.26 20.07 -7.93
N THR A 124 1.23 19.32 -9.02
CA THR A 124 2.29 18.42 -9.46
C THR A 124 2.64 18.67 -10.92
N PRO A 125 3.72 18.07 -11.47
CA PRO A 125 3.87 17.96 -12.91
C PRO A 125 2.70 17.20 -13.56
N PRO A 126 2.47 17.36 -14.87
CA PRO A 126 1.44 16.61 -15.60
C PRO A 126 1.57 15.10 -15.41
N GLY A 127 0.45 14.42 -15.20
CA GLY A 127 0.35 12.98 -14.97
C GLY A 127 0.87 12.46 -13.62
N ALA A 128 1.35 13.32 -12.73
CA ALA A 128 1.96 12.90 -11.46
C ALA A 128 0.98 12.91 -10.26
N ALA A 129 -0.18 13.58 -10.38
CA ALA A 129 -1.08 13.80 -9.25
C ALA A 129 -1.61 12.49 -8.63
N GLY A 130 -2.04 11.53 -9.47
CA GLY A 130 -2.51 10.24 -8.99
C GLY A 130 -1.44 9.44 -8.22
N TYR A 131 -0.18 9.56 -8.63
CA TYR A 131 0.92 8.85 -7.97
C TYR A 131 1.23 9.43 -6.59
N LEU A 132 1.29 10.76 -6.47
CA LEU A 132 1.49 11.43 -5.19
C LEU A 132 0.28 11.25 -4.24
N ALA A 133 -0.95 11.32 -4.75
CA ALA A 133 -2.17 11.09 -3.97
C ALA A 133 -2.20 9.69 -3.36
N SER A 134 -1.85 8.66 -4.13
CA SER A 134 -1.73 7.28 -3.64
C SER A 134 -0.72 7.16 -2.49
N ALA A 135 0.39 7.90 -2.54
CA ALA A 135 1.36 7.92 -1.45
C ALA A 135 0.82 8.63 -0.20
N LEU A 136 0.09 9.75 -0.37
CA LEU A 136 -0.57 10.48 0.73
C LEU A 136 -1.61 9.60 1.43
N ASP A 137 -2.45 8.88 0.69
CA ASP A 137 -3.46 7.97 1.24
C ASP A 137 -2.83 6.85 2.06
N ARG A 138 -1.75 6.24 1.53
CA ARG A 138 -1.02 5.16 2.22
C ARG A 138 -0.29 5.65 3.46
N ALA A 139 0.16 6.91 3.48
CA ALA A 139 0.81 7.50 4.63
C ALA A 139 -0.14 7.74 5.81
N ARG A 140 -1.47 7.70 5.58
CA ARG A 140 -2.53 7.88 6.59
C ARG A 140 -2.26 9.08 7.51
N LEU A 141 -1.90 10.21 6.90
CA LEU A 141 -1.51 11.41 7.64
C LEU A 141 -2.62 11.83 8.62
N PRO A 142 -2.30 12.04 9.91
CA PRO A 142 -3.29 12.42 10.90
C PRO A 142 -4.02 13.70 10.51
N GLY A 143 -5.35 13.61 10.45
CA GLY A 143 -6.20 14.74 10.07
C GLY A 143 -6.53 14.82 8.59
N VAL A 144 -6.07 13.88 7.75
CA VAL A 144 -6.59 13.71 6.38
C VAL A 144 -7.87 12.87 6.42
N VAL A 145 -8.93 13.31 5.75
CA VAL A 145 -10.14 12.52 5.49
C VAL A 145 -9.95 11.66 4.24
N GLY A 146 -9.35 12.21 3.20
CA GLY A 146 -9.00 11.51 1.96
C GLY A 146 -8.45 12.46 0.90
N THR A 147 -8.03 11.89 -0.23
CA THR A 147 -7.55 12.62 -1.41
C THR A 147 -8.40 12.36 -2.65
N ILE A 148 -8.43 13.32 -3.58
CA ILE A 148 -8.94 13.16 -4.95
C ILE A 148 -7.89 13.75 -5.89
N ALA A 149 -7.44 12.97 -6.87
CA ALA A 149 -6.44 13.39 -7.84
C ALA A 149 -7.07 13.60 -9.23
N GLY A 150 -6.68 14.71 -9.87
CA GLY A 150 -6.76 14.91 -11.32
C GLY A 150 -5.47 14.47 -12.01
N ASP A 151 -5.06 15.21 -13.04
CA ASP A 151 -3.81 14.96 -13.77
C ASP A 151 -2.58 15.59 -13.09
N ASP A 152 -2.70 16.87 -12.74
CA ASP A 152 -1.63 17.72 -12.18
C ASP A 152 -2.02 18.40 -10.85
N THR A 153 -3.17 18.00 -10.29
CA THR A 153 -3.79 18.65 -9.13
C THR A 153 -4.39 17.62 -8.19
N ILE A 154 -4.17 17.77 -6.89
CA ILE A 154 -4.71 16.89 -5.84
C ILE A 154 -5.49 17.74 -4.84
N PHE A 155 -6.71 17.32 -4.52
CA PHE A 155 -7.50 17.87 -3.43
C PHE A 155 -7.33 16.97 -2.22
N VAL A 156 -6.98 17.54 -1.08
CA VAL A 156 -6.84 16.82 0.19
C VAL A 156 -7.80 17.41 1.21
N LEU A 157 -8.76 16.61 1.66
CA LEU A 157 -9.77 17.06 2.61
C LEU A 157 -9.24 16.90 4.04
N ALA A 158 -9.20 18.00 4.78
CA ALA A 158 -8.83 18.05 6.18
C ALA A 158 -10.02 17.67 7.08
N ARG A 159 -9.73 16.92 8.14
CA ARG A 159 -10.68 16.61 9.20
C ARG A 159 -10.70 17.77 10.17
N ARG A 160 -11.86 18.42 10.30
CA ARG A 160 -12.06 19.47 11.30
C ARG A 160 -11.62 19.00 12.70
N PRO A 161 -10.96 19.87 13.49
CA PRO A 161 -10.84 21.31 13.29
C PRO A 161 -9.68 21.77 12.40
N LEU A 162 -8.91 20.85 11.79
CA LEU A 162 -7.84 21.24 10.85
C LEU A 162 -8.42 21.95 9.63
N THR A 163 -7.75 23.02 9.22
CA THR A 163 -8.04 23.73 7.98
C THR A 163 -7.24 23.16 6.81
N GLY A 164 -7.64 23.48 5.58
CA GLY A 164 -6.85 23.19 4.39
C GLY A 164 -5.45 23.82 4.47
N ALA A 165 -5.35 25.03 5.02
CA ALA A 165 -4.06 25.72 5.21
C ALA A 165 -3.13 24.97 6.17
N ASP A 166 -3.65 24.47 7.29
CA ASP A 166 -2.88 23.66 8.23
C ASP A 166 -2.36 22.39 7.57
N LEU A 167 -3.18 21.78 6.74
CA LEU A 167 -2.84 20.54 6.05
C LEU A 167 -1.79 20.78 4.95
N ALA A 168 -1.94 21.84 4.17
CA ALA A 168 -0.96 22.27 3.17
C ALA A 168 0.42 22.50 3.82
N ALA A 169 0.47 23.26 4.93
CA ALA A 169 1.71 23.52 5.66
C ALA A 169 2.34 22.23 6.23
N ARG A 170 1.53 21.27 6.70
CA ARG A 170 2.03 19.96 7.15
C ARG A 170 2.65 19.17 6.01
N ILE A 171 2.03 19.19 4.83
CA ILE A 171 2.52 18.47 3.65
C ILE A 171 3.82 19.12 3.15
N GLU A 172 3.90 20.44 3.08
CA GLU A 172 5.16 21.16 2.78
C GLU A 172 6.26 20.84 3.80
N GLY A 173 5.90 20.74 5.08
CA GLY A 173 6.82 20.34 6.15
C GLY A 173 7.44 18.95 5.97
N LEU A 174 6.86 18.08 5.13
CA LEU A 174 7.45 16.77 4.82
C LEU A 174 8.74 16.87 4.00
N VAL A 175 8.99 18.01 3.34
CA VAL A 175 10.16 18.26 2.47
C VAL A 175 11.46 18.42 3.25
N SER A 176 11.42 18.48 4.59
CA SER A 176 12.58 18.88 5.41
C SER A 176 12.94 17.88 6.52
N ARG A 177 13.42 16.69 6.14
CA ARG A 177 14.28 15.84 7.01
C ARG A 177 15.25 15.02 6.16
N SER A 178 16.33 15.67 5.72
CA SER A 178 17.58 15.00 5.33
C SER A 178 18.58 15.09 6.47
#